data_AF-A0A848DNH0-F1
#
_entry.id   AF-A0A848DNH0-F1
#
_cell.length_a   1.000
_cell.length_b   1.000
_cell.length_c   1.000
_cell.angle_alpha   90.00
_cell.angle_beta   90.00
_cell.angle_gamma   90.00
#
_symmetry.space_group_name_H-M   'P 1'
#
loop_
_entity.id
_entity.type
_entity.pdbx_description
1 polymer ?
#
loop_
_entity_poly.entity_id
_entity_poly.type
_entity_poly.pdbx_seq_one_letter_code
_entity_poly.pdbx_strand_id
1 'polypeptide(L)'
;MATPPRITAAERDAALARIARRHARIDDVRRSELGSEPRDVIAYVLGRGPAGVPRWVAAADHADALVLMTWCWWADRRTERRLLRQGRHLGLSLAELGAPLGITSRQGVQDRLDRLDALLEYDRPDEQLTRTARREARNRDARQVWIDRNRDAVRAVLAGLLAQAHRLLDTDLPDTDLPAAPDGHRPRADTNGHLPGAGPGAGDWLDELAADYDSDALSPATLAVAGLVAAELRTTPAVLALDPRHRLHTALREVEALRARYAGAV
;
A
#
# COMPACT_ATOMS: atom_id res chain seq x y z
N MET A 1 -5.52 -28.24 7.74
CA MET A 1 -4.07 -28.42 7.55
C MET A 1 -3.38 -27.19 8.13
N ALA A 2 -2.32 -27.35 8.90
CA ALA A 2 -1.58 -26.21 9.45
C ALA A 2 -0.87 -25.45 8.32
N THR A 3 -0.91 -24.12 8.36
CA THR A 3 -0.13 -23.28 7.45
C THR A 3 1.32 -23.32 7.92
N PRO A 4 2.25 -23.75 7.07
CA PRO A 4 3.65 -23.79 7.46
C PRO A 4 4.21 -22.37 7.55
N PRO A 5 5.24 -22.13 8.38
CA PRO A 5 5.83 -20.81 8.55
C PRO A 5 6.40 -20.30 7.22
N ARG A 6 6.45 -18.98 7.07
CA ARG A 6 7.05 -18.34 5.90
C ARG A 6 8.56 -18.48 5.96
N ILE A 7 9.14 -19.05 4.90
CA ILE A 7 10.58 -19.12 4.70
C ILE A 7 11.00 -17.96 3.81
N THR A 8 12.02 -17.22 4.21
CA THR A 8 12.61 -16.13 3.44
C THR A 8 13.57 -16.65 2.37
N ALA A 9 13.88 -15.82 1.37
CA ALA A 9 14.87 -16.18 0.35
C ALA A 9 16.26 -16.44 0.96
N ALA A 10 16.63 -15.67 1.98
CA ALA A 10 17.89 -15.85 2.71
C ALA A 10 17.94 -17.19 3.45
N GLU A 11 16.85 -17.61 4.09
CA GLU A 11 16.77 -18.92 4.75
C GLU A 11 16.84 -20.09 3.75
N ARG A 12 16.18 -19.95 2.59
CA ARG A 12 16.33 -20.88 1.47
C ARG A 12 17.79 -20.99 1.03
N ASP A 13 18.46 -19.85 0.78
CA ASP A 13 19.84 -19.82 0.30
C ASP A 13 20.80 -20.40 1.34
N ALA A 14 20.57 -20.10 2.62
CA ALA A 14 21.34 -20.67 3.71
C ALA A 14 21.18 -22.20 3.79
N ALA A 15 19.98 -22.73 3.59
CA ALA A 15 19.72 -24.17 3.57
C ALA A 15 20.44 -24.85 2.39
N LEU A 16 20.32 -24.30 1.17
CA LEU A 16 21.05 -24.78 -0.01
C LEU A 16 22.57 -24.80 0.23
N ALA A 17 23.11 -23.71 0.75
CA ALA A 17 24.54 -23.59 1.04
C ALA A 17 25.00 -24.56 2.13
N ARG A 18 24.19 -24.82 3.18
CA ARG A 18 24.51 -25.80 4.22
C ARG A 18 24.59 -27.22 3.66
N ILE A 19 23.65 -27.62 2.82
CA ILE A 19 23.67 -28.95 2.17
C ILE A 19 24.90 -29.05 1.27
N ALA A 20 25.10 -28.10 0.36
CA ALA A 20 26.24 -28.10 -0.56
C ALA A 20 27.59 -28.17 0.17
N ARG A 21 27.76 -27.39 1.24
CA ARG A 21 28.98 -27.42 2.07
C ARG A 21 29.21 -28.77 2.74
N ARG A 22 28.15 -29.43 3.23
CA ARG A 22 28.29 -30.74 3.88
C ARG A 22 28.71 -31.81 2.88
N HIS A 23 28.14 -31.79 1.68
CA HIS A 23 28.51 -32.69 0.60
C HIS A 23 29.92 -32.43 0.06
N ALA A 24 30.36 -31.18 0.03
CA ALA A 24 31.76 -30.86 -0.27
C ALA A 24 32.71 -31.36 0.83
N ARG A 25 32.32 -31.26 2.11
CA ARG A 25 33.16 -31.67 3.25
C ARG A 25 33.42 -33.17 3.33
N ILE A 26 32.48 -33.98 2.86
CA ILE A 26 32.60 -35.45 2.88
C ILE A 26 33.12 -36.01 1.54
N ASP A 27 33.53 -35.13 0.61
CA ASP A 27 33.91 -35.50 -0.75
C ASP A 27 32.89 -36.43 -1.42
N ASP A 28 31.61 -36.05 -1.36
CA ASP A 28 30.53 -36.85 -1.93
C ASP A 28 30.70 -37.01 -3.45
N VAL A 29 30.88 -38.25 -3.91
CA VAL A 29 31.06 -38.61 -5.32
C VAL A 29 29.86 -38.18 -6.16
N ARG A 30 28.65 -38.13 -5.59
CA ARG A 30 27.41 -37.75 -6.27
C ARG A 30 27.09 -36.26 -6.11
N ARG A 31 28.00 -35.43 -5.60
CA ARG A 31 27.77 -33.99 -5.39
C ARG A 31 27.31 -33.26 -6.66
N SER A 32 27.78 -33.69 -7.83
CA SER A 32 27.38 -33.10 -9.12
C SER A 32 25.88 -33.26 -9.43
N GLU A 33 25.19 -34.21 -8.79
CA GLU A 33 23.77 -34.47 -8.97
C GLU A 33 22.87 -33.59 -8.06
N LEU A 34 23.45 -32.84 -7.12
CA LEU A 34 22.70 -32.08 -6.11
C LEU A 34 21.76 -31.02 -6.73
N GLY A 35 22.11 -30.50 -7.91
CA GLY A 35 21.40 -29.38 -8.52
C GLY A 35 21.62 -28.06 -7.78
N SER A 36 20.91 -27.01 -8.22
CA SER A 36 20.97 -25.67 -7.62
C SER A 36 19.60 -25.15 -7.16
N GLU A 37 18.52 -25.74 -7.66
CA GLU A 37 17.17 -25.38 -7.29
C GLU A 37 16.69 -26.19 -6.08
N PRO A 38 15.84 -25.61 -5.21
CA PRO A 38 15.30 -26.29 -4.03
C PRO A 38 14.67 -27.66 -4.32
N ARG A 39 13.98 -27.81 -5.45
CA ARG A 39 13.34 -29.08 -5.83
C ARG A 39 14.34 -30.16 -6.19
N ASP A 40 15.40 -29.81 -6.91
CA ASP A 40 16.45 -30.74 -7.30
C ASP A 40 17.17 -31.25 -6.05
N VAL A 41 17.48 -30.33 -5.12
CA VAL A 41 18.13 -30.67 -3.85
C VAL A 41 17.24 -31.60 -3.00
N ILE A 42 15.93 -31.34 -2.91
CA ILE A 42 15.00 -32.23 -2.21
C ILE A 42 14.98 -33.61 -2.88
N ALA A 43 14.88 -33.65 -4.21
CA ALA A 43 14.87 -34.91 -4.96
C ALA A 43 16.16 -35.70 -4.74
N TYR A 44 17.30 -35.03 -4.72
CA TYR A 44 18.59 -35.63 -4.40
C TYR A 44 18.63 -36.19 -2.96
N VAL A 45 18.19 -35.41 -1.97
CA VAL A 45 18.18 -35.84 -0.56
C VAL A 45 17.30 -37.07 -0.32
N LEU A 46 16.16 -37.16 -1.03
CA LEU A 46 15.23 -38.29 -0.96
C LEU A 46 15.66 -39.49 -1.82
N GLY A 47 16.26 -39.24 -2.98
CA GLY A 47 16.62 -40.24 -3.98
C GLY A 47 18.01 -40.85 -3.80
N ARG A 48 18.84 -40.31 -2.90
CA ARG A 48 20.12 -40.92 -2.58
C ARG A 48 19.92 -42.22 -1.80
N GLY A 49 20.56 -43.28 -2.28
CA GLY A 49 20.62 -44.56 -1.56
C GLY A 49 21.42 -44.44 -0.25
N PRO A 50 21.49 -45.52 0.56
CA PRO A 50 22.12 -45.49 1.89
C PRO A 50 23.66 -45.43 1.86
N ALA A 51 24.29 -45.56 0.69
CA ALA A 51 25.74 -45.64 0.55
C ALA A 51 26.39 -44.26 0.36
N GLY A 52 27.55 -44.05 0.99
CA GLY A 52 28.43 -42.89 0.75
C GLY A 52 28.16 -41.64 1.59
N VAL A 53 26.96 -41.50 2.19
CA VAL A 53 26.62 -40.34 3.03
C VAL A 53 26.53 -40.74 4.51
N PRO A 54 27.35 -40.14 5.40
CA PRO A 54 27.27 -40.41 6.83
C PRO A 54 25.89 -40.06 7.41
N ARG A 55 25.41 -40.85 8.39
CA ARG A 55 24.09 -40.66 9.01
C ARG A 55 23.85 -39.25 9.55
N TRP A 56 24.88 -38.58 10.07
CA TRP A 56 24.75 -37.21 10.59
C TRP A 56 24.52 -36.18 9.46
N VAL A 57 25.14 -36.38 8.29
CA VAL A 57 24.87 -35.58 7.08
C VAL A 57 23.44 -35.86 6.63
N ALA A 58 23.07 -37.14 6.59
CA ALA A 58 21.75 -37.56 6.17
C ALA A 58 20.62 -36.90 6.98
N ALA A 59 20.75 -36.95 8.31
CA ALA A 59 19.80 -36.35 9.23
C ALA A 59 19.71 -34.82 9.08
N ALA A 60 20.85 -34.13 9.04
CA ALA A 60 20.84 -32.68 8.91
C ALA A 60 20.37 -32.22 7.51
N ASP A 61 20.56 -33.02 6.44
CA ASP A 61 20.01 -32.67 5.12
C ASP A 61 18.51 -32.85 5.08
N HIS A 62 17.96 -33.84 5.79
CA HIS A 62 16.52 -33.97 5.91
C HIS A 62 15.91 -32.76 6.61
N ALA A 63 16.56 -32.23 7.65
CA ALA A 63 16.12 -31.01 8.31
C ALA A 63 16.13 -29.80 7.36
N ASP A 64 17.22 -29.59 6.61
CA ASP A 64 17.30 -28.52 5.61
C ASP A 64 16.33 -28.75 4.43
N ALA A 65 16.09 -30.00 4.02
CA ALA A 65 15.12 -30.33 2.98
C ALA A 65 13.67 -30.03 3.39
N LEU A 66 13.32 -30.12 4.68
CA LEU A 66 12.01 -29.67 5.18
C LEU A 66 11.84 -28.14 5.08
N VAL A 67 12.92 -27.37 5.29
CA VAL A 67 12.93 -25.92 5.04
C VAL A 67 12.70 -25.64 3.56
N LEU A 68 13.44 -26.33 2.68
CA LEU A 68 13.28 -26.18 1.22
C LEU A 68 11.89 -26.61 0.74
N MET A 69 11.34 -27.70 1.29
CA MET A 69 10.00 -28.18 0.96
C MET A 69 8.95 -27.12 1.35
N THR A 70 9.11 -26.49 2.51
CA THR A 70 8.24 -25.41 2.97
C THR A 70 8.36 -24.18 2.08
N TRP A 71 9.57 -23.79 1.69
CA TRP A 71 9.80 -22.74 0.70
C TRP A 71 9.10 -23.04 -0.64
N CYS A 72 9.24 -24.26 -1.16
CA CYS A 72 8.58 -24.72 -2.39
C CYS A 72 7.06 -24.63 -2.28
N TRP A 73 6.49 -25.02 -1.14
CA TRP A 73 5.06 -24.88 -0.89
C TRP A 73 4.59 -23.42 -1.04
N TRP A 74 5.30 -22.46 -0.44
CA TRP A 74 4.99 -21.03 -0.59
C TRP A 74 5.20 -20.52 -2.01
N ALA A 75 6.24 -20.99 -2.70
CA ALA A 75 6.50 -20.67 -4.10
C ALA A 75 5.35 -21.15 -5.00
N ASP A 76 4.83 -22.35 -4.75
CA ASP A 76 3.68 -22.90 -5.50
C ASP A 76 2.41 -22.08 -5.30
N ARG A 77 2.15 -21.61 -4.08
CA ARG A 77 1.00 -20.72 -3.83
C ARG A 77 1.13 -19.39 -4.56
N ARG A 78 2.34 -18.82 -4.64
CA ARG A 78 2.61 -17.59 -5.43
C ARG A 78 2.41 -17.84 -6.93
N THR A 79 2.93 -18.95 -7.44
CA THR A 79 2.79 -19.33 -8.86
C THR A 79 1.33 -19.57 -9.23
N GLU A 80 0.61 -20.34 -8.42
CA GLU A 80 -0.83 -20.61 -8.61
C GLU A 80 -1.63 -19.31 -8.67
N ARG A 81 -1.44 -18.40 -7.71
CA ARG A 81 -2.10 -17.09 -7.71
C ARG A 81 -1.79 -16.29 -8.98
N ARG A 82 -0.52 -16.26 -9.40
CA ARG A 82 -0.09 -15.51 -10.59
C ARG A 82 -0.75 -16.09 -11.84
N LEU A 83 -0.75 -17.41 -12.01
CA LEU A 83 -1.39 -18.09 -13.14
C LEU A 83 -2.88 -17.78 -13.20
N LEU A 84 -3.59 -17.87 -12.08
CA LEU A 84 -5.02 -17.56 -12.01
C LEU A 84 -5.32 -16.09 -12.34
N ARG A 85 -4.53 -15.14 -11.83
CA ARG A 85 -4.72 -13.70 -12.14
C ARG A 85 -4.38 -13.37 -13.59
N GLN A 86 -3.27 -13.89 -14.10
CA GLN A 86 -2.85 -13.68 -15.48
C GLN A 86 -3.85 -14.30 -16.46
N GLY A 87 -4.33 -15.51 -16.20
CA GLY A 87 -5.34 -16.16 -17.02
C GLY A 87 -6.65 -15.35 -17.10
N ARG A 88 -7.11 -14.75 -15.99
CA ARG A 88 -8.25 -13.83 -16.01
C ARG A 88 -7.99 -12.59 -16.84
N HIS A 89 -6.80 -12.00 -16.73
CA HIS A 89 -6.42 -10.83 -17.52
C HIS A 89 -6.36 -11.14 -19.03
N LEU A 90 -5.97 -12.36 -19.39
CA LEU A 90 -5.99 -12.87 -20.76
C LEU A 90 -7.38 -13.32 -21.26
N GLY A 91 -8.43 -13.16 -20.44
CA GLY A 91 -9.81 -13.43 -20.84
C GLY A 91 -10.32 -14.85 -20.53
N LEU A 92 -9.54 -15.70 -19.87
CA LEU A 92 -10.03 -17.02 -19.45
C LEU A 92 -11.14 -16.89 -18.40
N SER A 93 -12.20 -17.67 -18.58
CA SER A 93 -13.31 -17.75 -17.64
C SER A 93 -12.88 -18.45 -16.35
N LEU A 94 -13.59 -18.18 -15.25
CA LEU A 94 -13.36 -18.89 -13.98
C LEU A 94 -13.56 -20.41 -14.11
N ALA A 95 -14.42 -20.87 -15.03
CA ALA A 95 -14.61 -22.30 -15.26
C ALA A 95 -13.37 -22.95 -15.89
N GLU A 96 -12.78 -22.31 -16.91
CA GLU A 96 -11.55 -22.77 -17.57
C GLU A 96 -10.36 -22.77 -16.60
N LEU A 97 -10.26 -21.74 -15.76
CA LEU A 97 -9.22 -21.65 -14.74
C LEU A 97 -9.39 -22.68 -13.60
N GLY A 98 -10.63 -23.06 -13.28
CA GLY A 98 -10.94 -24.01 -12.22
C GLY A 98 -10.78 -25.47 -12.63
N ALA A 99 -10.99 -25.79 -13.90
CA ALA A 99 -11.02 -27.17 -14.37
C ALA A 99 -9.73 -27.96 -14.07
N PRO A 100 -8.50 -27.43 -14.33
CA PRO A 100 -7.26 -28.14 -13.98
C PRO A 100 -7.04 -28.30 -12.48
N LEU A 101 -7.70 -27.48 -11.67
CA LEU A 101 -7.64 -27.53 -10.20
C LEU A 101 -8.73 -28.43 -9.59
N GLY A 102 -9.57 -29.04 -10.41
CA GLY A 102 -10.71 -29.84 -9.97
C GLY A 102 -11.84 -28.99 -9.34
N ILE A 103 -11.85 -27.67 -9.58
CA ILE A 103 -12.86 -26.76 -9.03
C ILE A 103 -13.99 -26.60 -10.05
N THR A 104 -15.17 -27.11 -9.71
CA THR A 104 -16.32 -27.19 -10.61
C THR A 104 -17.20 -25.94 -10.63
N SER A 105 -17.02 -25.03 -9.67
CA SER A 105 -17.84 -23.81 -9.55
C SER A 105 -17.02 -22.55 -9.70
N ARG A 106 -17.60 -21.53 -10.36
CA ARG A 106 -16.98 -20.20 -10.50
C ARG A 106 -16.69 -19.57 -9.13
N GLN A 107 -17.62 -19.74 -8.18
CA GLN A 107 -17.46 -19.26 -6.82
C GLN A 107 -16.28 -19.95 -6.11
N GLY A 108 -16.11 -21.26 -6.29
CA GLY A 108 -14.98 -21.99 -5.71
C GLY A 108 -13.62 -21.51 -6.23
N VAL A 109 -13.53 -21.10 -7.50
CA VAL A 109 -12.29 -20.54 -8.07
C VAL A 109 -12.01 -19.16 -7.50
N GLN A 110 -13.05 -18.35 -7.35
CA GLN A 110 -12.92 -17.06 -6.69
C GLN A 110 -12.49 -17.23 -5.23
N ASP A 111 -13.11 -18.12 -4.47
CA ASP A 111 -12.74 -18.41 -3.08
C ASP A 111 -11.31 -18.93 -2.96
N ARG A 112 -10.85 -19.73 -3.92
CA ARG A 112 -9.45 -20.19 -3.99
C ARG A 112 -8.49 -19.02 -4.17
N LEU A 113 -8.78 -18.11 -5.10
CA LEU A 113 -8.01 -16.87 -5.30
C LEU A 113 -7.97 -16.05 -4.01
N ASP A 114 -9.10 -15.93 -3.31
CA ASP A 114 -9.23 -15.14 -2.10
C ASP A 114 -8.41 -15.73 -0.94
N ARG A 115 -8.41 -17.06 -0.79
CA ARG A 115 -7.53 -17.75 0.16
C ARG A 115 -6.07 -17.58 -0.17
N LEU A 116 -5.70 -17.62 -1.45
CA LEU A 116 -4.31 -17.41 -1.89
C LEU A 116 -3.85 -15.97 -1.62
N ASP A 117 -4.73 -14.99 -1.83
CA ASP A 117 -4.49 -13.59 -1.48
C ASP A 117 -4.26 -13.44 0.02
N ALA A 118 -5.19 -13.91 0.85
CA ALA A 118 -5.07 -13.81 2.31
C ALA A 118 -3.84 -14.54 2.83
N LEU A 119 -3.55 -15.72 2.29
CA LEU A 119 -2.40 -16.52 2.68
C LEU A 119 -1.08 -15.79 2.41
N LEU A 120 -0.93 -15.15 1.26
CA LEU A 120 0.33 -14.51 0.88
C LEU A 120 0.53 -13.13 1.53
N GLU A 121 -0.57 -12.50 1.93
CA GLU A 121 -0.59 -11.19 2.57
C GLU A 121 -0.47 -11.28 4.10
N TYR A 122 -1.21 -12.20 4.73
CA TYR A 122 -1.35 -12.30 6.19
C TYR A 122 -0.75 -13.59 6.78
N ASP A 123 -0.07 -14.39 5.96
CA ASP A 123 0.46 -15.71 6.32
C ASP A 123 -0.61 -16.69 6.86
N ARG A 124 -1.89 -16.45 6.53
CA ARG A 124 -3.05 -17.25 6.98
C ARG A 124 -4.06 -17.45 5.85
N PRO A 125 -4.55 -18.68 5.62
CA PRO A 125 -5.48 -18.99 4.55
C PRO A 125 -6.91 -18.66 4.98
N ASP A 126 -7.17 -17.39 5.26
CA ASP A 126 -8.50 -16.92 5.65
C ASP A 126 -9.17 -16.20 4.49
N GLU A 127 -10.01 -16.92 3.75
CA GLU A 127 -10.85 -16.35 2.68
C GLU A 127 -11.73 -15.20 3.16
N GLN A 128 -12.10 -15.16 4.45
CA GLN A 128 -12.93 -14.10 4.97
C GLN A 128 -12.18 -12.76 4.98
N LEU A 129 -10.86 -12.74 5.16
CA LEU A 129 -10.08 -11.49 5.09
C LEU A 129 -10.20 -10.86 3.70
N THR A 130 -9.96 -11.64 2.64
CA THR A 130 -10.07 -11.14 1.26
C THR A 130 -11.53 -10.97 0.82
N ARG A 131 -12.49 -11.75 1.34
CA ARG A 131 -13.93 -11.53 1.10
C ARG A 131 -14.41 -10.24 1.76
N THR A 132 -13.97 -9.95 2.97
CA THR A 132 -14.25 -8.71 3.70
C THR A 132 -13.58 -7.55 2.99
N ALA A 133 -12.28 -7.61 2.67
CA ALA A 133 -11.60 -6.59 1.90
C ALA A 133 -12.24 -6.34 0.52
N ARG A 134 -12.76 -7.38 -0.16
CA ARG A 134 -13.52 -7.20 -1.41
C ARG A 134 -14.96 -6.75 -1.20
N ARG A 135 -15.58 -7.04 -0.06
CA ARG A 135 -16.89 -6.48 0.31
C ARG A 135 -16.71 -5.00 0.65
N GLU A 136 -15.68 -4.63 1.39
CA GLU A 136 -15.25 -3.25 1.65
C GLU A 136 -14.84 -2.54 0.36
N ALA A 137 -14.14 -3.21 -0.56
CA ALA A 137 -13.83 -2.65 -1.88
C ALA A 137 -15.06 -2.53 -2.80
N ARG A 138 -16.05 -3.42 -2.66
CA ARG A 138 -17.35 -3.32 -3.35
C ARG A 138 -18.29 -2.31 -2.68
N ASN A 139 -18.12 -2.11 -1.38
CA ASN A 139 -18.74 -1.09 -0.56
C ASN A 139 -17.92 0.21 -0.55
N ARG A 140 -16.83 0.31 -1.34
CA ARG A 140 -16.19 1.59 -1.57
C ARG A 140 -17.25 2.44 -2.24
N ASP A 141 -17.66 3.45 -1.49
CA ASP A 141 -18.44 4.58 -1.95
C ASP A 141 -18.02 4.91 -3.38
N ALA A 142 -18.97 5.03 -4.31
CA ALA A 142 -18.69 5.34 -5.72
C ALA A 142 -17.77 6.58 -5.85
N ARG A 143 -17.84 7.44 -4.83
CA ARG A 143 -16.92 8.52 -4.51
C ARG A 143 -15.44 8.11 -4.45
N GLN A 144 -15.05 7.13 -3.64
CA GLN A 144 -13.66 6.68 -3.53
C GLN A 144 -13.19 6.08 -4.86
N VAL A 145 -14.04 5.33 -5.55
CA VAL A 145 -13.71 4.78 -6.87
C VAL A 145 -13.44 5.89 -7.89
N TRP A 146 -14.20 6.98 -7.83
CA TRP A 146 -13.94 8.15 -8.67
C TRP A 146 -12.60 8.81 -8.32
N ILE A 147 -12.29 8.95 -7.03
CA ILE A 147 -11.01 9.54 -6.56
C ILE A 147 -9.83 8.69 -7.05
N ASP A 148 -9.89 7.37 -6.89
CA ASP A 148 -8.83 6.46 -7.33
C ASP A 148 -8.61 6.53 -8.86
N ARG A 149 -9.67 6.68 -9.65
CA ARG A 149 -9.59 6.83 -11.12
C ARG A 149 -9.07 8.19 -11.56
N ASN A 150 -9.31 9.24 -10.78
CA ASN A 150 -8.92 10.62 -11.09
C ASN A 150 -7.73 11.09 -10.24
N ARG A 151 -6.97 10.15 -9.68
CA ARG A 151 -5.98 10.40 -8.63
C ARG A 151 -4.97 11.48 -8.98
N ASP A 152 -4.40 11.40 -10.18
CA ASP A 152 -3.41 12.38 -10.66
C ASP A 152 -4.02 13.78 -10.78
N ALA A 153 -5.26 13.87 -11.28
CA ALA A 153 -5.98 15.14 -11.40
C ALA A 153 -6.35 15.72 -10.03
N VAL A 154 -6.77 14.88 -9.08
CA VAL A 154 -7.04 15.30 -7.69
C VAL A 154 -5.76 15.82 -7.05
N ARG A 155 -4.65 15.07 -7.13
CA ARG A 155 -3.34 15.49 -6.58
C ARG A 155 -2.86 16.79 -7.18
N ALA A 156 -2.99 16.98 -8.49
CA ALA A 156 -2.55 18.21 -9.15
C ALA A 156 -3.28 19.45 -8.62
N VAL A 157 -4.61 19.36 -8.46
CA VAL A 157 -5.43 20.47 -7.93
C VAL A 157 -5.11 20.75 -6.47
N LEU A 158 -5.00 19.71 -5.63
CA LEU A 158 -4.67 19.88 -4.21
C LEU A 158 -3.27 20.47 -4.00
N ALA A 159 -2.27 20.02 -4.77
CA ALA A 159 -0.93 20.58 -4.75
C ALA A 159 -0.93 22.07 -5.14
N GLY A 160 -1.72 22.44 -6.16
CA GLY A 160 -1.91 23.83 -6.57
C GLY A 160 -2.50 24.69 -5.45
N LEU A 161 -3.53 24.21 -4.76
CA LEU A 161 -4.13 24.89 -3.62
C LEU A 161 -3.13 25.06 -2.47
N LEU A 162 -2.54 23.96 -1.98
CA LEU A 162 -1.61 23.95 -0.86
C LEU A 162 -0.42 24.89 -1.11
N ALA A 163 0.17 24.83 -2.31
CA ALA A 163 1.32 25.67 -2.65
C ALA A 163 0.97 27.18 -2.73
N GLN A 164 -0.26 27.55 -3.07
CA GLN A 164 -0.67 28.97 -3.08
C GLN A 164 -1.10 29.43 -1.68
N ALA A 165 -1.78 28.57 -0.93
CA ALA A 165 -2.23 28.86 0.42
C ALA A 165 -1.04 29.01 1.40
N HIS A 166 -0.09 28.08 1.38
CA HIS A 166 1.14 28.21 2.19
C HIS A 166 1.92 29.47 1.82
N ARG A 167 2.07 29.78 0.53
CA ARG A 167 2.73 31.04 0.14
C ARG A 167 2.04 32.27 0.71
N LEU A 168 0.72 32.32 0.74
CA LEU A 168 0.00 33.44 1.31
C LEU A 168 0.23 33.55 2.82
N LEU A 169 0.15 32.44 3.54
CA LEU A 169 0.32 32.38 5.00
C LEU A 169 1.77 32.60 5.43
N ASP A 170 2.74 32.10 4.66
CA ASP A 170 4.17 32.37 4.85
C ASP A 170 4.54 33.83 4.54
N THR A 171 3.68 34.56 3.82
CA THR A 171 3.85 36.00 3.55
C THR A 171 3.28 36.87 4.67
N ASP A 172 2.92 36.30 5.82
CA ASP A 172 2.70 37.11 7.02
C ASP A 172 3.95 37.98 7.27
N LEU A 173 3.68 39.28 7.13
CA LEU A 173 4.63 40.38 6.99
C LEU A 173 5.59 40.44 8.20
N PRO A 174 6.81 40.99 8.02
CA PRO A 174 7.61 41.44 9.16
C PRO A 174 6.77 42.41 10.00
N ASP A 175 6.90 42.34 11.33
CA ASP A 175 6.41 43.34 12.29
C ASP A 175 6.69 44.76 11.73
N THR A 176 5.72 45.37 11.05
CA THR A 176 5.86 46.73 10.51
C THR A 176 4.74 47.58 11.08
N ASP A 177 5.10 48.35 12.11
CA ASP A 177 4.59 49.66 12.49
C ASP A 177 3.10 49.94 12.23
N LEU A 178 2.22 49.30 12.99
CA LEU A 178 0.93 49.89 13.34
C LEU A 178 1.14 50.89 14.48
N PRO A 179 0.61 52.12 14.41
CA PRO A 179 0.71 53.08 15.51
C PRO A 179 0.03 52.50 16.75
N ALA A 180 0.73 52.57 17.89
CA ALA A 180 0.27 52.01 19.15
C ALA A 180 -1.14 52.54 19.51
N ALA A 181 -2.08 51.61 19.73
CA ALA A 181 -3.34 51.93 20.38
C ALA A 181 -3.05 52.50 21.79
N PRO A 182 -3.86 53.46 22.28
CA PRO A 182 -3.57 54.22 23.51
C PRO A 182 -3.66 53.40 24.80
N ASP A 183 -4.11 52.14 24.74
CA ASP A 183 -4.20 51.26 25.90
C ASP A 183 -3.13 50.17 25.79
N GLY A 184 -2.06 50.33 26.57
CA GLY A 184 -0.79 49.58 26.51
C GLY A 184 -0.86 48.08 26.85
N HIS A 185 -1.77 47.33 26.24
CA HIS A 185 -1.80 45.88 26.29
C HIS A 185 -1.48 45.31 24.91
N ARG A 186 -0.22 44.88 24.72
CA ARG A 186 0.12 43.97 23.63
C ARG A 186 -0.26 42.55 24.04
N PRO A 187 -1.13 41.85 23.30
CA PRO A 187 -1.29 40.41 23.48
C PRO A 187 0.04 39.76 23.10
N ARG A 188 0.69 39.09 24.06
CA ARG A 188 1.79 38.19 23.73
C ARG A 188 1.19 37.00 22.99
N ALA A 189 1.66 36.76 21.77
CA ALA A 189 1.46 35.48 21.11
C ALA A 189 1.91 34.37 22.07
N ASP A 190 1.01 33.44 22.35
CA ASP A 190 1.41 32.16 22.89
C ASP A 190 2.21 31.41 21.83
N THR A 191 3.10 30.52 22.26
CA THR A 191 4.05 29.83 21.39
C THR A 191 3.41 28.90 20.34
N ASN A 192 2.07 28.85 20.28
CA ASN A 192 1.27 28.04 19.37
C ASN A 192 0.24 28.85 18.56
N GLY A 193 0.22 30.19 18.64
CA GLY A 193 -0.56 31.05 17.74
C GLY A 193 -2.09 30.91 17.80
N HIS A 194 -2.67 30.51 18.93
CA HIS A 194 -4.12 30.26 19.00
C HIS A 194 -4.88 31.36 19.76
N LEU A 195 -5.71 32.13 19.03
CA LEU A 195 -6.64 33.09 19.62
C LEU A 195 -7.80 32.35 20.33
N PRO A 196 -8.19 32.73 21.56
CA PRO A 196 -9.27 32.07 22.27
C PRO A 196 -10.63 32.46 21.68
N GLY A 197 -11.32 31.50 21.06
CA GLY A 197 -12.70 31.62 20.58
C GLY A 197 -12.90 31.57 19.05
N ALA A 198 -11.85 31.36 18.26
CA ALA A 198 -11.99 31.07 16.83
C ALA A 198 -12.26 29.57 16.62
N GLY A 199 -13.21 29.21 15.76
CA GLY A 199 -13.22 27.87 15.19
C GLY A 199 -11.90 27.57 14.46
N PRO A 200 -11.60 26.31 14.12
CA PRO A 200 -10.36 25.96 13.43
C PRO A 200 -10.18 26.86 12.22
N GLY A 201 -9.10 27.65 12.22
CA GLY A 201 -8.83 28.63 11.18
C GLY A 201 -8.56 27.93 9.84
N ALA A 202 -8.47 28.70 8.75
CA ALA A 202 -8.07 28.15 7.45
C ALA A 202 -6.74 27.36 7.53
N GLY A 203 -5.84 27.74 8.45
CA GLY A 203 -4.58 27.05 8.73
C GLY A 203 -4.75 25.61 9.23
N ASP A 204 -5.63 25.37 10.22
CA ASP A 204 -5.83 24.03 10.79
C ASP A 204 -6.35 23.03 9.73
N TRP A 205 -7.27 23.48 8.88
CA TRP A 205 -7.79 22.67 7.77
C TRP A 205 -6.78 22.50 6.63
N LEU A 206 -5.87 23.46 6.44
CA LEU A 206 -4.77 23.34 5.48
C LEU A 206 -3.75 22.30 5.92
N ASP A 207 -3.43 22.24 7.22
CA ASP A 207 -2.52 21.23 7.78
C ASP A 207 -3.10 19.82 7.66
N GLU A 208 -4.40 19.65 7.94
CA GLU A 208 -5.10 18.38 7.72
C GLU A 208 -5.07 17.98 6.24
N LEU A 209 -5.33 18.92 5.33
CA LEU A 209 -5.27 18.67 3.89
C LEU A 209 -3.86 18.31 3.40
N ALA A 210 -2.83 18.93 3.97
CA ALA A 210 -1.43 18.63 3.67
C ALA A 210 -1.05 17.22 4.16
N ALA A 211 -1.49 16.83 5.36
CA ALA A 211 -1.25 15.49 5.90
C ALA A 211 -1.87 14.39 5.02
N ASP A 212 -3.11 14.59 4.55
CA ASP A 212 -3.78 13.67 3.62
C ASP A 212 -3.07 13.59 2.26
N TYR A 213 -2.56 14.73 1.76
CA TYR A 213 -1.84 14.80 0.49
C TYR A 213 -0.47 14.10 0.55
N ASP A 214 0.29 14.32 1.63
CA ASP A 214 1.63 13.77 1.83
C ASP A 214 1.61 12.26 2.11
N SER A 215 0.61 11.80 2.87
CA SER A 215 0.39 10.37 3.14
C SER A 215 -0.21 9.60 1.95
N ASP A 216 -0.59 10.30 0.88
CA ASP A 216 -1.29 9.74 -0.29
C ASP A 216 -2.61 9.02 0.07
N ALA A 217 -3.23 9.42 1.18
CA ALA A 217 -4.43 8.84 1.75
C ALA A 217 -5.73 9.56 1.29
N LEU A 218 -5.80 9.92 0.00
CA LEU A 218 -6.90 10.70 -0.56
C LEU A 218 -8.27 10.01 -0.42
N SER A 219 -9.22 10.71 0.18
CA SER A 219 -10.56 10.20 0.47
C SER A 219 -11.67 11.22 0.17
N PRO A 220 -12.96 10.82 0.22
CA PRO A 220 -14.09 11.74 0.18
C PRO A 220 -13.99 12.88 1.20
N ALA A 221 -13.44 12.61 2.39
CA ALA A 221 -13.24 13.61 3.43
C ALA A 221 -12.20 14.65 3.00
N THR A 222 -11.11 14.22 2.36
CA THR A 222 -10.07 15.11 1.80
C THR A 222 -10.66 16.13 0.81
N LEU A 223 -11.59 15.72 -0.05
CA LEU A 223 -12.29 16.63 -0.97
C LEU A 223 -13.28 17.58 -0.26
N ALA A 224 -13.85 17.16 0.87
CA ALA A 224 -14.69 18.01 1.71
C ALA A 224 -13.84 19.07 2.42
N VAL A 225 -12.71 18.67 3.02
CA VAL A 225 -11.73 19.56 3.67
C VAL A 225 -11.19 20.58 2.67
N ALA A 226 -10.78 20.16 1.47
CA ALA A 226 -10.35 21.08 0.41
C ALA A 226 -11.45 22.10 0.03
N GLY A 227 -12.72 21.70 0.11
CA GLY A 227 -13.87 22.57 -0.09
C GLY A 227 -14.05 23.60 1.03
N LEU A 228 -13.82 23.21 2.28
CA LEU A 228 -13.87 24.10 3.45
C LEU A 228 -12.72 25.10 3.40
N VAL A 229 -11.49 24.64 3.18
CA VAL A 229 -10.30 25.50 2.96
C VAL A 229 -10.57 26.53 1.88
N ALA A 230 -11.10 26.10 0.72
CA ALA A 230 -11.39 27.02 -0.37
C ALA A 230 -12.50 28.04 -0.02
N ALA A 231 -13.47 27.68 0.82
CA ALA A 231 -14.50 28.61 1.28
C ALA A 231 -13.93 29.65 2.25
N GLU A 232 -13.13 29.22 3.23
CA GLU A 232 -12.49 30.09 4.21
C GLU A 232 -11.46 31.03 3.59
N LEU A 233 -10.62 30.53 2.67
CA LEU A 233 -9.65 31.37 1.97
C LEU A 233 -10.35 32.46 1.15
N ARG A 234 -11.53 32.22 0.57
CA ARG A 234 -12.25 33.24 -0.21
C ARG A 234 -12.77 34.41 0.61
N THR A 235 -13.07 34.19 1.88
CA THR A 235 -13.61 35.22 2.76
C THR A 235 -12.51 35.94 3.55
N THR A 236 -11.28 35.44 3.48
CA THR A 236 -10.12 36.02 4.17
C THR A 236 -9.75 37.39 3.58
N PRO A 237 -9.63 38.47 4.38
CA PRO A 237 -9.31 39.81 3.89
C PRO A 237 -8.03 39.89 3.06
N ALA A 238 -6.99 39.14 3.44
CA ALA A 238 -5.74 39.06 2.71
C ALA A 238 -5.92 38.52 1.28
N VAL A 239 -6.83 37.56 1.08
CA VAL A 239 -7.16 37.00 -0.23
C VAL A 239 -8.02 37.95 -1.05
N LEU A 240 -8.97 38.63 -0.41
CA LEU A 240 -9.82 39.63 -1.08
C LEU A 240 -9.04 40.84 -1.59
N ALA A 241 -7.91 41.16 -0.94
CA ALA A 241 -7.01 42.23 -1.34
C ALA A 241 -6.07 41.85 -2.50
N LEU A 242 -6.00 40.57 -2.88
CA LEU A 242 -5.16 40.12 -3.99
C LEU A 242 -5.71 40.60 -5.34
N ASP A 243 -4.81 40.77 -6.31
CA ASP A 243 -5.21 41.01 -7.70
C ASP A 243 -6.13 39.86 -8.18
N PRO A 244 -7.24 40.13 -8.89
CA PRO A 244 -8.15 39.09 -9.37
C PRO A 244 -7.49 38.02 -10.27
N ARG A 245 -6.33 38.31 -10.86
CA ARG A 245 -5.51 37.37 -11.65
C ARG A 245 -4.48 36.62 -10.81
N HIS A 246 -4.46 36.82 -9.50
CA HIS A 246 -3.57 36.10 -8.60
C HIS A 246 -3.81 34.58 -8.70
N ARG A 247 -2.72 33.81 -8.67
CA ARG A 247 -2.76 32.35 -8.88
C ARG A 247 -3.63 31.62 -7.87
N LEU A 248 -3.77 32.16 -6.66
CA LEU A 248 -4.67 31.63 -5.63
C LEU A 248 -6.14 31.61 -6.11
N HIS A 249 -6.62 32.66 -6.79
CA HIS A 249 -8.00 32.64 -7.34
C HIS A 249 -8.19 31.58 -8.42
N THR A 250 -7.14 31.25 -9.18
CA THR A 250 -7.17 30.13 -10.13
C THR A 250 -7.23 28.79 -9.40
N ALA A 251 -6.38 28.57 -8.39
CA ALA A 251 -6.40 27.34 -7.59
C ALA A 251 -7.77 27.11 -6.90
N LEU A 252 -8.37 28.18 -6.35
CA LEU A 252 -9.70 28.12 -5.73
C LEU A 252 -10.80 27.71 -6.73
N ARG A 253 -10.75 28.20 -7.97
CA ARG A 253 -11.68 27.79 -9.04
C ARG A 253 -11.45 26.36 -9.49
N GLU A 254 -10.20 25.90 -9.55
CA GLU A 254 -9.87 24.51 -9.90
C GLU A 254 -10.37 23.52 -8.84
N VAL A 255 -10.31 23.88 -7.56
CA VAL A 255 -10.89 23.10 -6.46
C VAL A 255 -12.41 23.00 -6.59
N GLU A 256 -13.10 24.11 -6.92
CA GLU A 256 -14.54 24.08 -7.18
C GLU A 256 -14.90 23.21 -8.39
N ALA A 257 -14.16 23.33 -9.49
CA ALA A 257 -14.36 22.52 -10.68
C ALA A 257 -14.12 21.02 -10.38
N LEU A 258 -13.12 20.71 -9.54
CA LEU A 258 -12.88 19.35 -9.06
C LEU A 258 -14.09 18.83 -8.24
N ARG A 259 -14.58 19.62 -7.29
CA ARG A 259 -15.74 19.25 -6.46
C ARG A 259 -17.02 19.10 -7.27
N ALA A 260 -17.25 19.94 -8.28
CA ALA A 260 -18.39 19.82 -9.19
C ALA A 260 -18.33 18.53 -10.02
N ARG A 261 -17.17 18.18 -10.57
CA ARG A 261 -16.98 16.90 -11.29
C ARG A 261 -17.17 15.70 -10.38
N TYR A 262 -16.67 15.79 -9.15
CA TYR A 262 -16.83 14.75 -8.14
C TYR A 262 -18.30 14.56 -7.74
N ALA A 263 -19.04 15.65 -7.50
CA ALA A 263 -20.46 15.60 -7.15
C ALA A 263 -21.35 15.12 -8.32
N GLY A 264 -20.97 15.41 -9.57
CA GLY A 264 -21.73 14.96 -10.75
C GLY A 264 -21.46 13.50 -11.15
N ALA A 265 -20.46 12.86 -10.57
CA ALA A 265 -20.06 11.49 -10.90
C ALA A 265 -20.55 10.44 -9.89
N VAL A 266 -21.26 10.87 -8.84
CA VAL A 266 -21.73 10.08 -7.70
C VAL A 266 -23.22 10.30 -7.56
#